data_AF-A0A329MF04-F1
#
_entry.id   AF-A0A329MF04-F1
#
_cell.length_a   1.000
_cell.length_b   1.000
_cell.length_c   1.000
_cell.angle_alpha   90.00
_cell.angle_beta   90.00
_cell.angle_gamma   90.00
#
_symmetry.space_group_name_H-M   'P 1'
#
loop_
_entity.id
_entity.type
_entity.pdbx_description
1 polymer ?
#
loop_
_entity_poly.entity_id
_entity_poly.type
_entity_poly.pdbx_seq_one_letter_code
_entity_poly.pdbx_strand_id
1 'polypeptide(L)'
;MSRSVKKSPVWTERYTPGTRWNKRQASKAVRRFTDDVQNGKWYRKLFCSWNICDYRFFKTKHQAIHEWQTSRWLRDRLLTQAEVMEDWEKFYRRK
;
A
#
# COMPACT_ATOMS: atom_id res chain seq x y z
N MET A 1 5.62 9.48 -25.15
CA MET A 1 6.13 8.97 -23.85
C MET A 1 5.16 7.94 -23.30
N SER A 2 5.53 6.66 -23.23
CA SER A 2 4.72 5.63 -22.57
C SER A 2 4.84 5.77 -21.05
N ARG A 3 3.71 5.79 -20.34
CA ARG A 3 3.71 5.82 -18.87
C ARG A 3 3.86 4.40 -18.34
N SER A 4 4.83 4.18 -17.44
CA SER A 4 5.08 2.88 -16.81
C SER A 4 3.95 2.55 -15.84
N VAL A 5 3.17 1.51 -16.14
CA VAL A 5 2.07 1.06 -15.29
C VAL A 5 2.57 0.06 -14.26
N LYS A 6 2.01 0.09 -13.04
CA LYS A 6 2.29 -0.93 -12.02
C LYS A 6 1.99 -2.34 -12.56
N LYS A 7 2.96 -3.25 -12.47
CA LYS A 7 2.78 -4.67 -12.86
C LYS A 7 1.83 -5.44 -11.94
N SER A 8 1.68 -4.99 -10.69
CA SER A 8 0.85 -5.66 -9.67
C SER A 8 -0.12 -4.66 -9.04
N PRO A 9 -1.38 -5.05 -8.79
CA PRO A 9 -2.39 -4.18 -8.20
C PRO A 9 -2.11 -3.98 -6.70
N VAL A 10 -1.22 -3.03 -6.41
CA VAL A 10 -0.75 -2.75 -5.06
C VAL A 10 -0.93 -1.27 -4.74
N TRP A 11 -1.64 -1.04 -3.64
CA TRP A 11 -1.77 0.27 -3.03
C TRP A 11 -0.86 0.35 -1.80
N THR A 12 -0.16 1.48 -1.65
CA THR A 12 0.68 1.77 -0.47
C THR A 12 0.17 3.02 0.18
N GLU A 13 -0.03 2.96 1.49
CA GLU A 13 -0.43 4.11 2.28
C GLU A 13 0.78 5.02 2.52
N ARG A 14 0.86 6.12 1.75
CA ARG A 14 1.94 7.12 1.85
C ARG A 14 1.45 8.52 2.23
N TYR A 15 0.16 8.64 2.55
CA TYR A 15 -0.50 9.93 2.80
C TYR A 15 -0.53 10.32 4.27
N THR A 16 -0.14 9.44 5.19
CA THR A 16 -0.09 9.76 6.61
C THR A 16 0.97 10.84 6.86
N PRO A 17 0.65 11.93 7.58
CA PRO A 17 1.66 12.92 7.96
C PRO A 17 2.77 12.23 8.79
N GLY A 18 4.04 12.53 8.46
CA GLY A 18 5.19 11.96 9.15
C GLY A 18 5.80 10.69 8.53
N THR A 19 5.16 10.05 7.53
CA THR A 19 5.71 8.82 6.90
C THR A 19 7.13 8.99 6.37
N ARG A 20 7.46 10.18 5.81
CA ARG A 20 8.82 10.49 5.33
C ARG A 20 9.85 10.53 6.46
N TRP A 21 9.48 11.12 7.60
CA TRP A 21 10.34 11.18 8.78
C TRP A 21 10.53 9.79 9.40
N ASN A 22 9.46 9.02 9.52
CA ASN A 22 9.52 7.68 10.07
C ASN A 22 10.37 6.74 9.22
N LYS A 23 10.27 6.82 7.88
CA LYS A 23 11.19 6.11 6.96
C LYS A 23 12.64 6.52 7.20
N ARG A 24 12.93 7.81 7.41
CA ARG A 24 14.30 8.29 7.71
C ARG A 24 14.83 7.71 9.03
N GLN A 25 14.00 7.69 10.07
CA GLN A 25 14.34 7.09 11.36
C GLN A 25 14.64 5.59 11.23
N ALA A 26 13.77 4.85 10.53
CA ALA A 26 13.99 3.43 10.28
C ALA A 26 15.27 3.15 9.49
N SER A 27 15.52 3.89 8.40
CA SER A 27 16.79 3.77 7.66
C SER A 27 18.01 4.10 8.52
N LYS A 28 17.90 5.05 9.44
CA LYS A 28 18.98 5.39 10.37
C LYS A 28 19.23 4.28 11.38
N ALA A 29 18.17 3.65 11.90
CA ALA A 29 18.29 2.50 12.81
C ALA A 29 18.97 1.31 12.12
N VAL A 30 18.57 0.97 10.89
CA VAL A 30 19.19 -0.10 10.09
C VAL A 30 20.68 0.15 9.87
N ARG A 31 21.09 1.38 9.57
CA ARG A 31 22.51 1.73 9.37
C ARG A 31 23.34 1.69 10.66
N ARG A 32 22.70 1.83 11.81
CA ARG A 32 23.36 1.80 13.13
C ARG A 32 23.34 0.42 13.76
N PHE A 33 22.58 -0.51 13.18
CA PHE A 33 22.52 -1.87 13.64
C PHE A 33 23.87 -2.54 13.35
N THR A 34 24.51 -3.05 14.40
CA THR A 34 25.88 -3.57 14.37
C THR A 34 25.96 -5.06 14.08
N ASP A 35 24.85 -5.79 14.24
CA ASP A 35 24.83 -7.22 13.96
C ASP A 35 24.57 -7.50 12.48
N ASP A 36 24.84 -8.74 12.08
CA ASP A 36 24.81 -9.12 10.68
C ASP A 36 23.37 -9.17 10.13
N VAL A 37 23.16 -8.50 8.99
CA VAL A 37 21.85 -8.39 8.35
C VAL A 37 21.86 -9.21 7.07
N GLN A 38 21.39 -10.46 7.17
CA GLN A 38 21.44 -11.42 6.05
C GLN A 38 20.58 -11.05 4.83
N ASN A 39 19.59 -10.14 4.94
CA ASN A 39 18.65 -9.85 3.86
C ASN A 39 18.17 -8.40 3.89
N GLY A 40 18.03 -7.76 2.72
CA GLY A 40 17.48 -6.41 2.57
C GLY A 40 16.05 -6.21 3.12
N LYS A 41 15.32 -7.28 3.47
CA LYS A 41 14.01 -7.20 4.16
C LYS A 41 14.07 -7.26 5.70
N TRP A 42 15.24 -7.50 6.29
CA TRP A 42 15.40 -7.60 7.75
C TRP A 42 15.15 -6.30 8.50
N TYR A 43 15.16 -5.14 7.82
CA TYR A 43 14.75 -3.87 8.43
C TYR A 43 13.36 -3.93 9.08
N ARG A 44 12.49 -4.85 8.63
CA ARG A 44 11.16 -5.08 9.20
C ARG A 44 11.18 -5.77 10.56
N LYS A 45 12.26 -6.50 10.89
CA LYS A 45 12.51 -7.05 12.23
C LYS A 45 13.07 -5.99 13.16
N LEU A 46 13.93 -5.13 12.62
CA LEU A 46 14.57 -4.03 13.36
C LEU A 46 13.63 -2.85 13.63
N PHE A 47 12.57 -2.70 12.83
CA PHE A 47 11.64 -1.59 12.97
C PHE A 47 10.20 -2.05 12.72
N CYS A 48 9.32 -1.72 13.67
CA CYS A 48 7.91 -2.03 13.57
C CYS A 48 7.30 -1.38 12.32
N SER A 49 6.63 -2.18 11.49
CA SER A 49 5.98 -1.71 10.26
C SER A 49 4.92 -0.64 10.52
N TRP A 50 4.32 -0.63 11.72
CA TRP A 50 3.34 0.37 12.13
C TRP A 50 3.93 1.77 12.22
N ASN A 51 5.16 1.88 12.71
CA ASN A 51 5.83 3.18 12.86
C ASN A 51 6.22 3.78 11.51
N ILE A 52 6.58 2.97 10.51
CA ILE A 52 6.96 3.43 9.16
C ILE A 52 5.78 3.57 8.19
N CYS A 53 4.57 3.17 8.59
CA CYS A 53 3.38 3.11 7.75
C CYS A 53 3.66 2.41 6.39
N ASP A 54 4.51 1.38 6.36
CA ASP A 54 4.97 0.73 5.11
C ASP A 54 4.00 -0.40 4.69
N TYR A 55 2.69 -0.11 4.74
CA TYR A 55 1.66 -1.09 4.39
C TYR A 55 1.53 -1.22 2.88
N ARG A 56 1.33 -2.46 2.45
CA ARG A 56 1.03 -2.82 1.07
C ARG A 56 -0.27 -3.59 1.05
N PHE A 57 -1.30 -2.97 0.50
CA PHE A 57 -2.58 -3.61 0.26
C PHE A 57 -2.58 -4.15 -1.16
N PHE A 58 -2.87 -5.44 -1.27
CA PHE A 58 -3.07 -6.10 -2.55
C PHE A 58 -4.56 -6.37 -2.69
N LYS A 59 -5.13 -5.98 -3.83
CA LYS A 59 -6.54 -6.21 -4.10
C LYS A 59 -6.76 -6.40 -5.58
N THR A 60 -7.34 -7.52 -5.98
CA THR A 60 -7.69 -7.77 -7.39
C THR A 60 -9.00 -7.08 -7.77
N LYS A 61 -9.25 -6.98 -9.08
CA LYS A 61 -10.52 -6.44 -9.60
C LYS A 61 -11.72 -7.23 -9.09
N HIS A 62 -11.64 -8.56 -9.14
CA HIS A 62 -12.70 -9.44 -8.66
C HIS A 62 -12.98 -9.27 -7.16
N GLN A 63 -11.93 -9.12 -6.36
CA GLN A 63 -12.07 -8.85 -4.92
C GLN A 63 -12.75 -7.51 -4.65
N ALA A 64 -12.47 -6.48 -5.45
CA ALA A 64 -13.13 -5.18 -5.31
C ALA A 64 -14.64 -5.23 -5.62
N ILE A 65 -15.02 -5.93 -6.69
CA ILE A 65 -16.43 -6.12 -7.03
C ILE A 65 -17.14 -6.95 -5.96
N HIS A 66 -16.51 -8.03 -5.51
CA HIS A 66 -17.09 -8.89 -4.47
C HIS A 66 -17.28 -8.13 -3.16
N GLU A 67 -16.27 -7.40 -2.67
CA GLU A 67 -16.39 -6.57 -1.46
C GLU A 67 -17.49 -5.52 -1.58
N TRP A 68 -17.65 -4.90 -2.75
CA TRP A 68 -18.73 -3.96 -3.00
C TRP A 68 -20.10 -4.65 -2.94
N GLN A 69 -20.26 -5.83 -3.56
CA GLN A 69 -21.51 -6.60 -3.48
C GLN A 69 -21.85 -7.04 -2.06
N THR A 70 -20.85 -7.43 -1.26
CA THR A 70 -21.08 -7.91 0.10
C THR A 70 -21.35 -6.76 1.08
N SER A 71 -20.59 -5.67 0.99
CA SER A 71 -20.67 -4.59 1.98
C SER A 71 -21.76 -3.56 1.63
N ARG A 72 -22.66 -3.32 2.58
CA ARG A 72 -23.72 -2.31 2.43
C ARG A 72 -23.13 -0.90 2.34
N TRP A 73 -22.13 -0.60 3.18
CA TRP A 73 -21.48 0.72 3.20
C TRP A 73 -20.81 1.09 1.86
N LEU A 74 -20.17 0.15 1.15
CA LEU A 74 -19.58 0.47 -0.15
C LEU A 74 -20.65 0.69 -1.23
N ARG A 75 -21.80 0.02 -1.14
CA ARG A 75 -22.94 0.26 -2.04
C ARG A 75 -23.58 1.63 -1.83
N ASP A 76 -23.62 2.10 -0.59
CA ASP A 76 -24.14 3.43 -0.28
C ASP A 76 -23.20 4.55 -0.79
N ARG A 77 -21.89 4.25 -0.90
CA ARG A 77 -20.87 5.21 -1.35
C ARG A 77 -20.60 5.19 -2.86
N LEU A 78 -20.62 4.01 -3.47
CA LEU A 78 -20.37 3.78 -4.89
C LEU A 78 -21.62 3.12 -5.46
N LEU A 79 -22.40 3.88 -6.21
CA LEU A 79 -23.73 3.45 -6.65
C LEU A 79 -23.65 2.43 -7.78
N THR A 80 -22.61 2.54 -8.62
CA THR A 80 -22.46 1.67 -9.79
C THR A 80 -21.18 0.84 -9.76
N GLN A 81 -21.23 -0.33 -10.39
CA GLN A 81 -20.05 -1.18 -10.57
C GLN A 81 -18.95 -0.45 -11.36
N ALA A 82 -19.30 0.47 -12.26
CA ALA A 82 -18.34 1.26 -13.03
C ALA A 82 -17.50 2.19 -12.13
N GLU A 83 -18.13 2.87 -11.17
CA GLU A 83 -17.45 3.74 -10.20
C GLU A 83 -16.49 2.94 -9.30
N VAL A 84 -16.89 1.73 -8.88
CA VAL A 84 -16.02 0.82 -8.12
C VAL A 84 -14.76 0.46 -8.91
N MET A 85 -14.92 0.22 -10.20
CA MET A 85 -13.81 -0.13 -11.08
C MET A 85 -12.88 1.06 -11.31
N GLU A 86 -13.41 2.27 -11.49
CA GLU A 86 -12.61 3.47 -11.62
C GLU A 86 -11.82 3.79 -10.35
N ASP A 87 -12.46 3.69 -9.18
CA ASP A 87 -11.81 3.89 -7.88
C ASP A 87 -10.69 2.85 -7.65
N TRP A 88 -10.97 1.58 -7.95
CA TRP A 88 -9.96 0.53 -7.89
C TRP A 88 -8.78 0.81 -8.83
N GLU A 89 -9.04 1.24 -10.07
CA GLU A 89 -7.97 1.57 -11.03
C GLU A 89 -7.13 2.76 -10.58
N LYS A 90 -7.75 3.77 -9.95
CA LYS A 90 -7.08 4.93 -9.38
C LYS A 90 -6.07 4.56 -8.30
N PHE A 91 -6.40 3.62 -7.41
CA PHE A 91 -5.53 3.27 -6.27
C PHE A 91 -4.55 2.12 -6.59
N TYR A 92 -5.03 1.06 -7.23
CA TYR A 92 -4.30 -0.20 -7.38
C TYR A 92 -3.60 -0.34 -8.73
N ARG A 93 -4.19 0.18 -9.82
CA ARG A 93 -3.65 0.06 -11.19
C ARG A 93 -2.88 1.29 -11.68
N ARG A 94 -2.83 2.37 -10.89
CA ARG A 94 -2.34 3.71 -11.27
C ARG A 94 -1.24 3.71 -12.36
N LYS A 95 -1.55 4.33 -13.51
CA LYS A 95 -0.64 4.77 -14.59
C LYS A 95 0.41 5.76 -14.09
#